data_AF-A0A923Y898-F1
#
_entry.id   AF-A0A923Y898-F1
#
_cell.length_a   1.000
_cell.length_b   1.000
_cell.length_c   1.000
_cell.angle_alpha   90.00
_cell.angle_beta   90.00
_cell.angle_gamma   90.00
#
_symmetry.space_group_name_H-M   'P 1'
#
loop_
_entity.id
_entity.type
_entity.pdbx_description
1 polymer ?
#
loop_
_entity_poly.entity_id
_entity_poly.type
_entity_poly.pdbx_seq_one_letter_code
_entity_poly.pdbx_strand_id
1 'polypeptide(L)'
;CVLTCPTTAVFAGIHVGEAIALGKNLRFFGDGWQISKAIDGVRYWRIPVMDGEFVAQETTAVVKGVGGGNLLLLCRDTDTALAVAEAAVLAMKALPNVIMPFPGGVVRSGSKVGSKYAVLSASTNDAFCPSLYGLVDQSELTPQTRCVMEIVIDGLTEADVGAAMRAGMQAGIAIGAAGGLLRISAGNYGGKLGPFHFHLQKLLANGGTP
;
A
#
# COMPACT_ATOMS: atom_id res chain seq x y z
N CYS A 1 -18.56 -7.49 3.61
CA CYS A 1 -18.40 -7.02 2.22
C CYS A 1 -18.38 -8.17 1.23
N VAL A 2 -17.62 -9.26 1.44
CA VAL A 2 -17.56 -10.39 0.49
C VAL A 2 -18.86 -11.22 0.50
N LEU A 3 -19.29 -11.78 1.63
CA LEU A 3 -20.51 -12.60 1.74
C LEU A 3 -21.76 -11.97 1.10
N THR A 4 -21.89 -10.64 1.20
CA THR A 4 -23.02 -9.87 0.67
C THR A 4 -22.88 -9.50 -0.81
N CYS A 5 -21.72 -9.73 -1.41
CA CYS A 5 -21.45 -9.46 -2.81
C CYS A 5 -21.93 -10.67 -3.66
N PRO A 6 -22.78 -10.47 -4.67
CA PRO A 6 -23.32 -11.56 -5.49
C PRO A 6 -22.23 -12.46 -6.07
N THR A 7 -22.52 -13.76 -6.17
CA THR A 7 -21.67 -14.79 -6.83
C THR A 7 -20.29 -15.02 -6.22
N THR A 8 -19.98 -14.42 -5.06
CA THR A 8 -18.62 -14.51 -4.49
C THR A 8 -18.38 -15.78 -3.68
N ALA A 9 -17.11 -16.12 -3.53
CA ALA A 9 -16.61 -17.10 -2.59
C ALA A 9 -15.31 -16.57 -1.97
N VAL A 10 -14.89 -17.11 -0.82
CA VAL A 10 -13.65 -16.69 -0.15
C VAL A 10 -12.76 -17.87 0.21
N PHE A 11 -11.49 -17.76 -0.18
CA PHE A 11 -10.47 -18.79 0.02
C PHE A 11 -9.25 -18.17 0.71
N ALA A 12 -8.45 -19.01 1.37
CA ALA A 12 -7.21 -18.54 1.96
C ALA A 12 -6.25 -18.10 0.85
N GLY A 13 -5.76 -16.85 0.93
CA GLY A 13 -4.70 -16.36 0.04
C GLY A 13 -3.29 -16.67 0.56
N ILE A 14 -3.17 -17.04 1.85
CA ILE A 14 -1.92 -17.40 2.51
C ILE A 14 -2.15 -18.70 3.26
N HIS A 15 -1.24 -19.67 3.06
CA HIS A 15 -1.36 -21.03 3.59
C HIS A 15 -0.31 -21.37 4.66
N VAL A 16 0.64 -20.47 4.91
CA VAL A 16 1.72 -20.65 5.89
C VAL A 16 1.61 -19.52 6.91
N GLY A 17 1.68 -19.84 8.20
CA GLY A 17 1.60 -18.86 9.29
C GLY A 17 0.58 -19.25 10.36
N GLU A 18 0.17 -18.26 11.15
CA GLU A 18 -0.82 -18.45 12.20
C GLU A 18 -2.21 -18.55 11.58
N ALA A 19 -2.92 -19.66 11.81
CA ALA A 19 -4.25 -19.85 11.27
C ALA A 19 -5.29 -19.01 12.03
N ILE A 20 -6.02 -18.16 11.31
CA ILE A 20 -7.15 -17.39 11.82
C ILE A 20 -8.46 -17.85 11.19
N ALA A 21 -9.58 -17.56 11.87
CA ALA A 21 -10.92 -17.83 11.35
C ALA A 21 -11.21 -16.97 10.11
N LEU A 22 -11.51 -17.63 8.99
CA LEU A 22 -12.04 -16.98 7.78
C LEU A 22 -13.54 -17.28 7.67
N GLY A 23 -13.89 -18.47 7.19
CA GLY A 23 -15.27 -18.96 7.15
C GLY A 23 -15.79 -19.53 8.47
N LYS A 24 -14.89 -19.88 9.41
CA LYS A 24 -15.24 -20.58 10.68
C LYS A 24 -16.33 -19.90 11.49
N ASN A 25 -16.30 -18.56 11.59
CA ASN A 25 -17.31 -17.80 12.32
C ASN A 25 -18.45 -17.33 11.40
N LEU A 26 -18.14 -16.99 10.15
CA LEU A 26 -19.14 -16.57 9.15
C LEU A 26 -20.21 -17.65 8.91
N ARG A 27 -19.87 -18.94 9.06
CA ARG A 27 -20.79 -20.06 8.87
C ARG A 27 -22.07 -19.98 9.68
N PHE A 28 -22.06 -19.31 10.84
CA PHE A 28 -23.25 -19.19 11.69
C PHE A 28 -24.34 -18.31 11.07
N PHE A 29 -24.01 -17.50 10.05
CA PHE A 29 -25.03 -16.79 9.26
C PHE A 29 -26.00 -17.74 8.56
N GLY A 30 -25.58 -18.99 8.30
CA GLY A 30 -26.45 -20.03 7.73
C GLY A 30 -27.50 -20.57 8.69
N ASP A 31 -27.56 -20.08 9.94
CA ASP A 31 -28.61 -20.41 10.93
C ASP A 31 -28.87 -21.92 11.11
N GLY A 32 -27.80 -22.72 11.14
CA GLY A 32 -27.87 -24.17 11.32
C GLY A 32 -27.96 -24.96 10.01
N TRP A 33 -28.19 -24.29 8.88
CA TRP A 33 -28.30 -24.91 7.55
C TRP A 33 -26.96 -25.02 6.80
N GLN A 34 -25.90 -24.41 7.31
CA GLN A 34 -24.57 -24.50 6.71
C GLN A 34 -24.03 -25.93 6.67
N ILE A 35 -23.37 -26.30 5.57
CA ILE A 35 -22.78 -27.64 5.38
C ILE A 35 -21.26 -27.54 5.39
N SER A 36 -20.60 -28.44 6.13
CA SER A 36 -19.14 -28.61 6.06
C SER A 36 -18.77 -29.57 4.94
N LYS A 37 -17.71 -29.24 4.19
CA LYS A 37 -17.05 -30.15 3.24
C LYS A 37 -15.54 -30.12 3.46
N ALA A 38 -14.91 -31.28 3.38
CA ALA A 38 -13.46 -31.40 3.34
C ALA A 38 -13.07 -31.90 1.95
N ILE A 39 -12.22 -31.15 1.26
CA ILE A 39 -11.69 -31.48 -0.07
C ILE A 39 -10.18 -31.40 0.05
N ASP A 40 -9.48 -32.50 -0.27
CA ASP A 40 -8.01 -32.62 -0.16
C ASP A 40 -7.46 -32.15 1.20
N GLY A 41 -8.17 -32.48 2.27
CA GLY A 41 -7.79 -32.11 3.64
C GLY A 41 -8.11 -30.66 4.03
N VAL A 42 -8.61 -29.83 3.12
CA VAL A 42 -9.02 -28.44 3.39
C VAL A 42 -10.52 -28.38 3.69
N ARG A 43 -10.87 -27.72 4.79
CA ARG A 43 -12.28 -27.54 5.19
C ARG A 43 -12.89 -26.27 4.59
N TYR A 44 -14.10 -26.43 4.06
CA TYR A 44 -14.96 -25.38 3.53
C TYR A 44 -16.33 -25.41 4.20
N TRP A 45 -16.96 -24.25 4.25
CA TRP A 45 -18.34 -24.04 4.65
C TRP A 45 -19.16 -23.60 3.45
N ARG A 46 -20.30 -24.24 3.23
CA ARG A 46 -21.31 -23.86 2.25
C ARG A 46 -22.47 -23.24 3.03
N ILE A 47 -22.63 -21.93 2.93
CA ILE A 47 -23.60 -21.16 3.71
C ILE A 47 -24.76 -20.80 2.78
N PRO A 48 -26.00 -21.26 3.03
CA PRO A 48 -27.12 -20.91 2.18
C PRO A 48 -27.42 -19.42 2.26
N VAL A 49 -27.59 -18.79 1.11
CA VAL A 49 -27.90 -17.36 0.92
C VAL A 49 -28.88 -17.22 -0.25
N MET A 50 -29.43 -16.01 -0.47
CA MET A 50 -30.50 -15.82 -1.46
C MET A 50 -30.10 -16.19 -2.90
N ASP A 51 -28.85 -15.97 -3.31
CA ASP A 51 -28.37 -16.30 -4.66
C ASP A 51 -27.85 -17.74 -4.79
N GLY A 52 -27.90 -18.54 -3.71
CA GLY A 52 -27.47 -19.92 -3.68
C GLY A 52 -26.63 -20.24 -2.43
N GLU A 53 -25.31 -20.36 -2.61
CA GLU A 53 -24.38 -20.70 -1.53
C GLU A 53 -23.15 -19.78 -1.52
N PHE A 54 -22.85 -19.22 -0.35
CA PHE A 54 -21.56 -18.58 -0.11
C PHE A 54 -20.56 -19.63 0.37
N VAL A 55 -19.55 -19.91 -0.46
CA VAL A 55 -18.49 -20.87 -0.14
C VAL A 55 -17.33 -20.15 0.54
N ALA A 56 -16.98 -20.59 1.76
CA ALA A 56 -15.90 -20.00 2.55
C ALA A 56 -14.96 -21.08 3.10
N GLN A 57 -13.66 -20.97 2.81
CA GLN A 57 -12.64 -21.80 3.47
C GLN A 57 -12.62 -21.52 4.98
N GLU A 58 -12.42 -22.56 5.81
CA GLU A 58 -12.55 -22.44 7.27
C GLU A 58 -11.59 -21.41 7.87
N THR A 59 -10.33 -21.47 7.48
CA THR A 59 -9.25 -20.63 7.99
C THR A 59 -8.41 -20.05 6.85
N THR A 60 -7.71 -18.96 7.16
CA THR A 60 -6.58 -18.44 6.37
C THR A 60 -5.41 -18.22 7.31
N ALA A 61 -4.18 -18.21 6.79
CA ALA A 61 -3.03 -17.86 7.60
C ALA A 61 -2.80 -16.35 7.64
N VAL A 62 -2.21 -15.88 8.74
CA VAL A 62 -1.64 -14.54 8.91
C VAL A 62 -0.13 -14.68 9.06
N VAL A 63 0.59 -13.75 8.44
CA VAL A 63 2.04 -13.62 8.51
C VAL A 63 2.43 -12.20 8.89
N LYS A 64 3.65 -12.01 9.38
CA LYS A 64 4.21 -10.68 9.57
C LYS A 64 4.58 -10.10 8.20
N GLY A 65 3.98 -8.98 7.83
CA GLY A 65 4.31 -8.21 6.64
C GLY A 65 5.22 -7.02 6.93
N VAL A 66 5.56 -6.28 5.88
CA VAL A 66 6.28 -5.02 5.92
C VAL A 66 5.34 -3.92 5.45
N GLY A 67 5.07 -2.95 6.31
CA GLY A 67 4.21 -1.80 5.96
C GLY A 67 4.97 -0.48 5.98
N GLY A 68 4.51 0.47 5.17
CA GLY A 68 5.02 1.85 5.19
C GLY A 68 6.25 2.13 4.31
N GLY A 69 6.62 1.22 3.40
CA GLY A 69 7.52 1.59 2.31
C GLY A 69 6.88 2.73 1.51
N ASN A 70 7.63 3.75 1.09
CA ASN A 70 7.00 4.91 0.45
C ASN A 70 7.89 5.65 -0.54
N LEU A 71 7.25 6.37 -1.46
CA LEU A 71 7.89 7.29 -2.39
C LEU A 71 7.18 8.65 -2.32
N LEU A 72 7.97 9.72 -2.30
CA LEU A 72 7.50 11.10 -2.48
C LEU A 72 7.85 11.55 -3.90
N LEU A 73 6.84 11.90 -4.69
CA LEU A 73 6.96 12.36 -6.08
C LEU A 73 6.80 13.87 -6.11
N LEU A 74 7.91 14.60 -6.22
CA LEU A 74 7.93 16.05 -6.23
C LEU A 74 7.83 16.56 -7.66
N CYS A 75 6.72 17.22 -7.98
CA CYS A 75 6.37 17.60 -9.34
C CYS A 75 6.05 19.09 -9.48
N ARG A 76 6.04 19.56 -10.73
CA ARG A 76 5.87 20.97 -11.09
C ARG A 76 4.47 21.52 -10.84
N ASP A 77 3.46 20.65 -10.86
CA ASP A 77 2.05 20.98 -10.68
C ASP A 77 1.24 19.70 -10.34
N THR A 78 -0.04 19.88 -10.04
CA THR A 78 -0.93 18.79 -9.61
C THR A 78 -1.16 17.75 -10.70
N ASP A 79 -1.34 18.19 -11.95
CA ASP A 79 -1.66 17.30 -13.07
C ASP A 79 -0.48 16.35 -13.36
N THR A 80 0.74 16.90 -13.38
CA THR A 80 1.96 16.10 -13.52
C THR A 80 2.20 15.18 -12.33
N ALA A 81 1.93 15.65 -11.10
CA ALA A 81 2.05 14.79 -9.91
C ALA A 81 1.11 13.60 -9.94
N LEU A 82 -0.15 13.83 -10.35
CA LEU A 82 -1.15 12.77 -10.45
C LEU A 82 -0.77 11.78 -11.56
N ALA A 83 -0.39 12.26 -12.75
CA ALA A 83 0.01 11.40 -13.86
C ALA A 83 1.21 10.50 -13.50
N VAL A 84 2.22 11.07 -12.83
CA VAL A 84 3.39 10.30 -12.37
C VAL A 84 3.00 9.28 -11.29
N ALA A 85 2.16 9.68 -10.34
CA ALA A 85 1.72 8.80 -9.26
C ALA A 85 0.86 7.63 -9.79
N GLU A 86 -0.06 7.89 -10.70
CA GLU A 86 -0.91 6.86 -11.32
C GLU A 86 -0.09 5.86 -12.14
N ALA A 87 0.89 6.34 -12.92
CA ALA A 87 1.81 5.47 -13.65
C ALA A 87 2.64 4.58 -12.70
N ALA A 88 3.14 5.15 -11.61
CA ALA A 88 3.87 4.42 -10.59
C ALA A 88 2.98 3.37 -9.87
N VAL A 89 1.76 3.74 -9.47
CA VAL A 89 0.81 2.82 -8.86
C VAL A 89 0.44 1.68 -9.83
N LEU A 90 0.21 1.97 -11.11
CA LEU A 90 -0.09 0.95 -12.11
C LEU A 90 1.06 -0.07 -12.24
N ALA A 91 2.30 0.40 -12.30
CA ALA A 91 3.48 -0.47 -12.35
C ALA A 91 3.60 -1.33 -11.08
N MET A 92 3.37 -0.76 -9.91
CA MET A 92 3.40 -1.49 -8.64
C MET A 92 2.28 -2.53 -8.53
N LYS A 93 1.06 -2.24 -9.02
CA LYS A 93 -0.10 -3.16 -8.98
C LYS A 93 0.11 -4.43 -9.80
N ALA A 94 1.04 -4.42 -10.75
CA ALA A 94 1.39 -5.60 -11.53
C ALA A 94 2.25 -6.61 -10.74
N LEU A 95 2.80 -6.21 -9.59
CA LEU A 95 3.60 -7.08 -8.75
C LEU A 95 2.72 -7.86 -7.76
N PRO A 96 3.03 -9.14 -7.50
CA PRO A 96 2.35 -9.89 -6.47
C PRO A 96 2.70 -9.36 -5.07
N ASN A 97 1.91 -9.76 -4.08
CA ASN A 97 2.23 -9.63 -2.65
C ASN A 97 2.37 -8.20 -2.10
N VAL A 98 2.01 -7.17 -2.88
CA VAL A 98 2.03 -5.77 -2.46
C VAL A 98 0.68 -5.11 -2.66
N ILE A 99 0.40 -4.11 -1.83
CA ILE A 99 -0.75 -3.22 -1.98
C ILE A 99 -0.33 -1.77 -1.75
N MET A 100 -1.09 -0.84 -2.33
CA MET A 100 -1.00 0.60 -2.05
C MET A 100 -2.31 1.02 -1.39
N PRO A 101 -2.36 1.05 -0.04
CA PRO A 101 -3.63 0.98 0.71
C PRO A 101 -4.47 2.26 0.66
N PHE A 102 -3.89 3.37 0.21
CA PHE A 102 -4.58 4.66 0.15
C PHE A 102 -5.51 4.77 -1.08
N PRO A 103 -6.46 5.72 -1.10
CA PRO A 103 -7.38 5.90 -2.22
C PRO A 103 -6.65 6.03 -3.56
N GLY A 104 -6.95 5.15 -4.51
CA GLY A 104 -6.26 5.11 -5.80
C GLY A 104 -4.78 4.70 -5.73
N GLY A 105 -4.26 4.36 -4.56
CA GLY A 105 -2.85 4.11 -4.28
C GLY A 105 -2.01 5.35 -3.97
N VAL A 106 -2.64 6.53 -3.82
CA VAL A 106 -1.94 7.82 -3.71
C VAL A 106 -2.35 8.58 -2.44
N VAL A 107 -1.39 9.26 -1.84
CA VAL A 107 -1.52 10.08 -0.63
C VAL A 107 -1.23 11.53 -0.96
N ARG A 108 -2.21 12.39 -0.74
CA ARG A 108 -2.05 13.85 -0.90
C ARG A 108 -1.63 14.58 0.37
N SER A 109 -1.83 13.96 1.53
CA SER A 109 -1.75 14.67 2.82
C SER A 109 -0.34 14.78 3.36
N GLY A 110 0.47 13.71 3.27
CA GLY A 110 1.80 13.62 3.86
C GLY A 110 1.81 13.84 5.38
N SER A 111 2.23 12.85 6.17
CA SER A 111 2.27 13.01 7.64
C SER A 111 3.69 13.00 8.21
N LYS A 112 3.88 13.74 9.30
CA LYS A 112 5.05 13.63 10.17
C LYS A 112 4.62 13.18 11.56
N VAL A 113 5.54 12.54 12.29
CA VAL A 113 5.33 12.16 13.69
C VAL A 113 5.28 13.41 14.57
N GLY A 114 4.33 13.42 15.50
CA GLY A 114 4.09 14.52 16.42
C GLY A 114 3.31 15.68 15.78
N SER A 115 3.01 16.67 16.62
CA SER A 115 2.23 17.84 16.24
C SER A 115 2.55 19.00 17.17
N LYS A 116 2.32 20.24 16.69
CA LYS A 116 2.30 21.42 17.57
C LYS A 116 1.15 21.35 18.58
N TYR A 117 0.09 20.59 18.27
CA TYR A 117 -1.01 20.30 19.18
C TYR A 117 -0.72 19.01 19.97
N ALA A 118 -0.50 19.13 21.28
CA ALA A 118 0.01 18.05 22.14
C ALA A 118 -0.84 16.75 22.12
N VAL A 119 -2.13 16.84 21.80
CA VAL A 119 -3.05 15.68 21.75
C VAL A 119 -2.95 14.87 20.46
N LEU A 120 -2.24 15.36 19.43
CA LEU A 120 -2.16 14.71 18.13
C LEU A 120 -0.82 13.96 17.96
N SER A 121 -0.91 12.68 17.62
CA SER A 121 0.25 11.81 17.37
C SER A 121 0.92 12.03 16.02
N ALA A 122 0.20 12.63 15.06
CA ALA A 122 0.70 12.99 13.74
C ALA A 122 0.13 14.33 13.28
N SER A 123 0.84 14.98 12.36
CA SER A 123 0.41 16.24 11.73
C SER A 123 0.93 16.31 10.29
N THR A 124 0.54 17.37 9.56
CA THR A 124 1.01 17.60 8.19
C THR A 124 2.54 17.62 8.12
N ASN A 125 3.10 17.02 7.08
CA ASN A 125 4.53 17.13 6.79
C ASN A 125 4.81 18.47 6.09
N ASP A 126 4.88 19.51 6.91
CA ASP A 126 5.09 20.91 6.53
C ASP A 126 6.32 21.15 5.66
N ALA A 127 7.39 20.36 5.83
CA ALA A 127 8.59 20.44 4.98
C ALA A 127 8.29 20.18 3.50
N PHE A 128 7.28 19.36 3.20
CA PHE A 128 6.86 18.98 1.84
C PHE A 128 5.55 19.66 1.40
N CYS A 129 5.08 20.71 2.09
CA CYS A 129 3.86 21.44 1.73
C CYS A 129 4.16 22.63 0.82
N PRO A 130 3.75 22.63 -0.47
CA PRO A 130 4.06 23.73 -1.38
C PRO A 130 3.49 25.09 -0.94
N SER A 131 2.32 25.10 -0.30
CA SER A 131 1.69 26.32 0.23
C SER A 131 2.43 26.94 1.42
N LEU A 132 3.38 26.21 2.00
CA LEU A 132 4.21 26.66 3.12
C LEU A 132 5.65 27.00 2.68
N TYR A 133 5.96 26.89 1.38
CA TYR A 133 7.27 27.25 0.85
C TYR A 133 7.58 28.73 1.14
N GLY A 134 8.72 28.99 1.79
CA GLY A 134 9.12 30.33 2.25
C GLY A 134 8.50 30.77 3.58
N LEU A 135 7.59 29.98 4.17
CA LEU A 135 7.00 30.24 5.50
C LEU A 135 7.57 29.33 6.60
N VAL A 136 8.01 28.12 6.24
CA VAL A 136 8.63 27.18 7.18
C VAL A 136 10.15 27.27 7.13
N ASP A 137 10.80 27.14 8.29
CA ASP A 137 12.25 27.27 8.42
C ASP A 137 13.04 26.24 7.59
N GLN A 138 12.47 25.03 7.43
CA GLN A 138 13.11 23.91 6.74
C GLN A 138 12.14 23.29 5.72
N SER A 139 12.12 23.83 4.51
CA SER A 139 11.41 23.23 3.39
C SER A 139 12.32 22.26 2.63
N GLU A 140 11.73 21.14 2.21
CA GLU A 140 12.32 20.16 1.29
C GLU A 140 11.96 20.46 -0.18
N LEU A 141 11.34 21.61 -0.44
CA LEU A 141 10.86 21.97 -1.77
C LEU A 141 11.75 23.05 -2.39
N THR A 142 11.58 23.26 -3.69
CA THR A 142 12.12 24.39 -4.44
C THR A 142 10.96 25.20 -5.01
N PRO A 143 11.17 26.43 -5.51
CA PRO A 143 10.09 27.22 -6.11
C PRO A 143 9.38 26.53 -7.29
N GLN A 144 10.06 25.59 -7.94
CA GLN A 144 9.51 24.82 -9.06
C GLN A 144 8.63 23.64 -8.60
N THR A 145 8.80 23.15 -7.37
CA THR A 145 8.00 22.05 -6.84
C THR A 145 6.69 22.60 -6.30
N ARG A 146 5.59 22.40 -7.04
CA ARG A 146 4.27 22.93 -6.64
C ARG A 146 3.26 21.86 -6.27
N CYS A 147 3.61 20.59 -6.40
CA CYS A 147 2.82 19.48 -5.89
C CYS A 147 3.73 18.33 -5.45
N VAL A 148 3.36 17.66 -4.36
CA VAL A 148 3.99 16.44 -3.88
C VAL A 148 2.91 15.41 -3.68
N MET A 149 3.09 14.22 -4.27
CA MET A 149 2.24 13.06 -4.02
C MET A 149 3.06 11.96 -3.40
N GLU A 150 2.50 11.29 -2.41
CA GLU A 150 3.12 10.15 -1.75
C GLU A 150 2.45 8.85 -2.21
N ILE A 151 3.23 7.80 -2.39
CA ILE A 151 2.72 6.43 -2.54
C ILE A 151 3.23 5.64 -1.35
N VAL A 152 2.33 5.02 -0.60
CA VAL A 152 2.66 4.09 0.48
C VAL A 152 2.42 2.67 -0.01
N ILE A 153 3.35 1.77 0.30
CA ILE A 153 3.39 0.37 -0.09
C ILE A 153 3.47 -0.49 1.16
N ASP A 154 2.56 -1.44 1.25
CA ASP A 154 2.62 -2.57 2.19
C ASP A 154 2.84 -3.86 1.40
N GLY A 155 3.61 -4.79 1.94
CA GLY A 155 3.91 -6.06 1.28
C GLY A 155 4.15 -7.21 2.23
N LEU A 156 4.16 -8.44 1.71
CA LEU A 156 4.41 -9.64 2.51
C LEU A 156 5.87 -9.76 2.97
N THR A 157 6.82 -9.28 2.17
CA THR A 157 8.24 -9.29 2.50
C THR A 157 8.92 -7.94 2.21
N GLU A 158 10.11 -7.74 2.80
CA GLU A 158 10.96 -6.59 2.47
C GLU A 158 11.32 -6.55 0.98
N ALA A 159 11.58 -7.72 0.38
CA ALA A 159 11.90 -7.84 -1.04
C ALA A 159 10.73 -7.41 -1.94
N ASP A 160 9.50 -7.80 -1.59
CA ASP A 160 8.29 -7.40 -2.31
C ASP A 160 8.12 -5.86 -2.30
N VAL A 161 8.26 -5.23 -1.12
CA VAL A 161 8.16 -3.77 -0.98
C VAL A 161 9.28 -3.07 -1.74
N GLY A 162 10.52 -3.56 -1.65
CA GLY A 162 11.66 -3.02 -2.38
C GLY A 162 11.48 -3.10 -3.91
N ALA A 163 10.93 -4.21 -4.41
CA ALA A 163 10.61 -4.39 -5.82
C ALA A 163 9.52 -3.41 -6.29
N ALA A 164 8.47 -3.20 -5.49
CA ALA A 164 7.43 -2.23 -5.78
C ALA A 164 7.94 -0.79 -5.79
N MET A 165 8.73 -0.39 -4.78
CA MET A 165 9.38 0.92 -4.76
C MET A 165 10.26 1.13 -6.00
N ARG A 166 11.04 0.12 -6.40
CA ARG A 166 11.84 0.18 -7.63
C ARG A 166 10.97 0.36 -8.88
N ALA A 167 9.92 -0.43 -9.04
CA ALA A 167 9.01 -0.35 -10.18
C ALA A 167 8.34 1.03 -10.29
N GLY A 168 7.89 1.58 -9.16
CA GLY A 168 7.33 2.92 -9.10
C GLY A 168 8.32 4.02 -9.48
N MET A 169 9.56 3.93 -8.96
CA MET A 169 10.62 4.87 -9.34
C MET A 169 10.92 4.80 -10.84
N GLN A 170 11.03 3.60 -11.40
CA GLN A 170 11.29 3.42 -12.83
C GLN A 170 10.18 4.00 -13.70
N ALA A 171 8.91 3.79 -13.33
CA ALA A 171 7.77 4.37 -14.04
C ALA A 171 7.79 5.91 -14.00
N GLY A 172 8.07 6.49 -12.83
CA GLY A 172 8.20 7.95 -12.71
C GLY A 172 9.40 8.50 -13.49
N ILE A 173 10.56 7.84 -13.43
CA ILE A 173 11.76 8.23 -14.18
C ILE A 173 11.51 8.18 -15.69
N ALA A 174 10.75 7.21 -16.19
CA ALA A 174 10.40 7.12 -17.60
C ALA A 174 9.57 8.32 -18.10
N ILE A 175 8.72 8.91 -17.24
CA ILE A 175 8.04 10.18 -17.53
C ILE A 175 9.03 11.35 -17.45
N GLY A 176 9.87 11.35 -16.42
CA GLY A 176 11.00 12.25 -16.26
C GLY A 176 10.64 13.73 -16.09
N ALA A 177 11.67 14.58 -16.13
CA ALA A 177 11.53 16.02 -15.90
C ALA A 177 10.68 16.74 -16.96
N ALA A 178 10.69 16.24 -18.21
CA ALA A 178 9.84 16.76 -19.28
C ALA A 178 8.34 16.62 -18.91
N GLY A 179 7.96 15.45 -18.38
CA GLY A 179 6.62 15.17 -17.85
C GLY A 179 6.35 15.74 -16.45
N GLY A 180 7.24 16.57 -15.90
CA GLY A 180 7.00 17.35 -14.68
C GLY A 180 7.50 16.72 -13.38
N LEU A 181 8.10 15.53 -13.41
CA LEU A 181 8.75 14.93 -12.23
C LEU A 181 10.12 15.59 -11.99
N LEU A 182 10.25 16.34 -10.89
CA LEU A 182 11.47 17.08 -10.55
C LEU A 182 12.41 16.29 -9.64
N ARG A 183 11.86 15.56 -8.67
CA ARG A 183 12.63 14.78 -7.70
C ARG A 183 11.78 13.61 -7.18
N ILE A 184 12.44 12.47 -6.94
CA ILE A 184 11.88 11.39 -6.12
C ILE A 184 12.58 11.43 -4.78
N SER A 185 11.82 11.37 -3.69
CA SER A 185 12.31 11.24 -2.33
C SER A 185 11.57 10.11 -1.61
N ALA A 186 11.85 9.90 -0.32
CA ALA A 186 11.11 9.01 0.55
C ALA A 186 11.00 9.63 1.95
N GLY A 187 9.81 9.52 2.53
CA GLY A 187 9.54 9.85 3.92
C GLY A 187 10.26 8.86 4.84
N ASN A 188 10.91 9.39 5.87
CA ASN A 188 11.54 8.60 6.93
C ASN A 188 11.40 9.34 8.26
N TYR A 189 11.61 8.61 9.35
CA TYR A 189 11.49 9.14 10.71
C TYR A 189 12.84 9.12 11.45
N GLY A 190 13.90 9.52 10.75
CA GLY A 190 15.27 9.58 11.29
C GLY A 190 15.88 8.22 11.61
N GLY A 191 15.36 7.13 11.03
CA GLY A 191 15.86 5.76 11.21
C GLY A 191 15.55 5.11 12.55
N LYS A 192 14.76 5.77 13.42
CA LYS A 192 14.54 5.33 14.81
C LYS A 192 13.24 4.56 15.07
N LEU A 193 12.32 4.54 14.10
CA LEU A 193 10.97 3.97 14.27
C LEU A 193 10.79 2.63 13.55
N GLY A 194 11.18 2.55 12.27
CA GLY A 194 11.01 1.36 11.44
C GLY A 194 12.26 0.49 11.40
N PRO A 195 12.14 -0.85 11.47
CA PRO A 195 13.28 -1.77 11.33
C PRO A 195 13.75 -1.94 9.87
N PHE A 196 12.93 -1.58 8.88
CA PHE A 196 13.22 -1.74 7.45
C PHE A 196 13.59 -0.40 6.80
N HIS A 197 14.76 -0.32 6.17
CA HIS A 197 15.29 0.91 5.56
C HIS A 197 15.51 0.74 4.06
N PHE A 198 14.60 1.27 3.26
CA PHE A 198 14.63 1.20 1.80
C PHE A 198 15.44 2.36 1.19
N HIS A 199 16.75 2.17 1.00
CA HIS A 199 17.59 3.18 0.38
C HIS A 199 17.38 3.25 -1.14
N LEU A 200 16.76 4.33 -1.63
CA LEU A 200 16.38 4.49 -3.05
C LEU A 200 17.54 4.27 -4.03
N GLN A 201 18.73 4.78 -3.72
CA GLN A 201 19.92 4.60 -4.55
C GLN A 201 20.31 3.12 -4.71
N LYS A 202 20.21 2.33 -3.64
CA LYS A 202 20.50 0.88 -3.67
C LYS A 202 19.46 0.13 -4.49
N LEU A 203 18.18 0.49 -4.32
CA LEU A 203 17.09 -0.12 -5.08
C LEU A 203 17.21 0.15 -6.60
N LEU A 204 17.71 1.32 -7.00
CA LEU A 204 17.98 1.62 -8.40
C LEU A 204 19.26 0.93 -8.93
N ALA A 205 20.34 0.90 -8.14
CA ALA A 205 21.62 0.33 -8.55
C ALA A 205 21.60 -1.20 -8.72
N ASN A 206 20.84 -1.92 -7.89
CA ASN A 206 20.69 -3.38 -7.96
C ASN A 206 19.80 -3.85 -9.14
N GLY A 207 19.59 -2.97 -10.12
CA GLY A 207 18.73 -3.17 -11.26
C GLY A 207 19.42 -3.62 -12.55
N GLY A 208 20.66 -4.12 -12.47
CA GLY A 208 21.27 -4.85 -13.58
C GLY A 208 20.32 -5.97 -14.03
N THR A 209 19.96 -5.95 -15.31
CA THR A 209 19.22 -7.03 -15.98
C THR A 209 19.87 -8.38 -15.67
N PRO A 210 19.07 -9.47 -15.52
CA PRO A 210 19.62 -10.81 -15.67
C PRO A 210 20.24 -10.99 -17.06
#